data_AF-A0A8H3AZ65-F1
#
_entry.id   AF-A0A8H3AZ65-F1
#
_cell.length_a   1.000
_cell.length_b   1.000
_cell.length_c   1.000
_cell.angle_alpha   90.00
_cell.angle_beta   90.00
_cell.angle_gamma   90.00
#
_symmetry.space_group_name_H-M   'P 1'
#
loop_
_entity.id
_entity.type
_entity.pdbx_description
1 polymer ?
#
loop_
_entity_poly.entity_id
_entity_poly.type
_entity_poly.pdbx_seq_one_letter_code
_entity_poly.pdbx_strand_id
1 'polypeptide(L)'
;MPLTFQGITAWVADSEGRELPEYGVKLFGNNQIECWIPSTEGANFRIMWRIPYFNPLCPAELAVRPFLDGVRMGGTIWSTTNLLLELVGELGAHPTGPSTARLYEFGKRVLTDRDDALMLSNAQLDCLNTIVASFVWGFRGMPQLSEYMNPGEFAPINEKSVKHGHSGSAGLGKAIARHHGPTYSFHSIAGLNPITFIFRYAPRDWLQARDIIPYSPRPSPQPQVKPKRQRSFSSDVIDNDDLHTDDEGVVARKHQISIQIPTSIAPRKRKRTVKREEADVKIEAECE
;
A
#
# COMPACT_ATOMS: atom_id res chain seq x y z
N MET A 1 0.18 -8.55 11.22
CA MET A 1 -0.90 -9.54 11.44
C MET A 1 -1.66 -9.50 10.14
N PRO A 2 -1.69 -10.60 9.40
CA PRO A 2 -2.09 -10.58 8.00
C PRO A 2 -3.58 -10.30 7.85
N LEU A 3 -3.93 -9.53 6.83
CA LEU A 3 -5.27 -9.04 6.59
C LEU A 3 -6.25 -10.19 6.40
N THR A 4 -7.27 -10.30 7.27
CA THR A 4 -8.27 -11.38 7.21
C THR A 4 -9.65 -10.81 6.94
N PHE A 5 -10.30 -11.29 5.88
CA PHE A 5 -11.62 -10.83 5.46
C PHE A 5 -12.41 -11.94 4.78
N GLN A 6 -13.66 -12.16 5.22
CA GLN A 6 -14.54 -13.24 4.76
C GLN A 6 -13.88 -14.64 4.71
N GLY A 7 -13.08 -14.99 5.71
CA GLY A 7 -12.44 -16.30 5.79
C GLY A 7 -11.24 -16.48 4.86
N ILE A 8 -10.80 -15.43 4.16
CA ILE A 8 -9.53 -15.41 3.43
C ILE A 8 -8.56 -14.52 4.22
N THR A 9 -7.35 -15.00 4.44
CA THR A 9 -6.25 -14.17 4.94
C THR A 9 -5.27 -13.94 3.80
N ALA A 10 -4.97 -12.69 3.45
CA ALA A 10 -4.03 -12.33 2.40
C ALA A 10 -3.06 -11.25 2.90
N TRP A 11 -1.82 -11.31 2.42
CA TRP A 11 -0.77 -10.34 2.77
C TRP A 11 0.23 -10.20 1.62
N VAL A 12 1.07 -9.17 1.68
CA VAL A 12 2.23 -9.03 0.80
C VAL A 12 3.48 -9.40 1.59
N ALA A 13 4.34 -10.21 0.99
CA ALA A 13 5.61 -10.61 1.57
C ALA A 13 6.79 -10.13 0.69
N ASP A 14 7.96 -9.97 1.30
CA ASP A 14 9.20 -9.71 0.57
C ASP A 14 9.75 -10.97 -0.14
N SER A 15 10.90 -10.85 -0.79
CA SER A 15 11.55 -11.95 -1.51
C SER A 15 11.96 -13.13 -0.62
N GLU A 16 12.14 -12.89 0.69
CA GLU A 16 12.47 -13.89 1.72
C GLU A 16 11.21 -14.51 2.35
N GLY A 17 10.01 -14.07 1.92
CA GLY A 17 8.73 -14.56 2.45
C GLY A 17 8.30 -13.90 3.76
N ARG A 18 8.95 -12.81 4.18
CA ARG A 18 8.57 -12.06 5.39
C ARG A 18 7.39 -11.15 5.07
N GLU A 19 6.34 -11.24 5.89
CA GLU A 19 5.15 -10.37 5.79
C GLU A 19 5.55 -8.89 5.94
N LEU A 20 5.13 -8.07 4.97
CA LEU A 20 5.24 -6.63 5.06
C LEU A 20 4.19 -6.10 6.05
N PRO A 21 4.55 -5.17 6.94
CA PRO A 21 3.61 -4.68 7.93
C PRO A 21 2.48 -3.87 7.28
N GLU A 22 1.26 -4.13 7.73
CA GLU A 22 0.03 -3.53 7.24
C GLU A 22 -0.47 -2.42 8.17
N TYR A 23 -0.95 -1.33 7.60
CA TYR A 23 -1.38 -0.13 8.34
C TYR A 23 -2.68 0.43 7.78
N GLY A 24 -3.41 1.19 8.61
CA GLY A 24 -4.58 1.95 8.15
C GLY A 24 -5.66 1.11 7.49
N VAL A 25 -5.95 -0.08 8.04
CA VAL A 25 -6.93 -1.03 7.49
C VAL A 25 -8.32 -0.39 7.38
N LYS A 26 -8.94 -0.48 6.21
CA LYS A 26 -10.28 0.04 5.90
C LYS A 26 -11.11 -0.99 5.17
N LEU A 27 -12.39 -1.07 5.51
CA LEU A 27 -13.37 -1.89 4.82
C LEU A 27 -14.15 -1.01 3.83
N PHE A 28 -14.29 -1.49 2.60
CA PHE A 28 -15.05 -0.83 1.55
C PHE A 28 -16.18 -1.74 1.07
N GLY A 29 -17.41 -1.34 1.40
CA GLY A 29 -18.58 -2.15 1.13
C GLY A 29 -18.50 -3.52 1.80
N ASN A 30 -19.04 -4.53 1.12
CA ASN A 30 -19.16 -5.87 1.69
C ASN A 30 -18.06 -6.82 1.21
N ASN A 31 -17.29 -6.48 0.18
CA ASN A 31 -16.38 -7.41 -0.49
C ASN A 31 -14.98 -6.86 -0.74
N GLN A 32 -14.62 -5.70 -0.18
CA GLN A 32 -13.30 -5.12 -0.35
C GLN A 32 -12.71 -4.69 0.99
N ILE A 33 -11.41 -4.95 1.15
CA ILE A 33 -10.61 -4.51 2.28
C ILE A 33 -9.32 -3.89 1.75
N GLU A 34 -8.90 -2.78 2.36
CA GLU A 34 -7.75 -2.00 1.97
C GLU A 34 -6.80 -1.82 3.15
N CYS A 35 -5.49 -1.83 2.91
CA CYS A 35 -4.50 -1.38 3.87
C CYS A 35 -3.31 -0.71 3.16
N TRP A 36 -2.41 -0.13 3.94
CA TRP A 36 -1.15 0.44 3.50
C TRP A 36 0.01 -0.47 3.87
N ILE A 37 0.96 -0.65 2.95
CA ILE A 37 2.21 -1.37 3.17
C ILE A 37 3.41 -0.51 2.76
N PRO A 38 4.56 -0.62 3.46
CA PRO A 38 5.78 0.00 2.99
C PRO A 38 6.31 -0.71 1.76
N SER A 39 6.90 0.06 0.85
CA SER A 39 7.60 -0.45 -0.34
C SER A 39 9.04 0.03 -0.37
N THR A 40 9.89 -0.72 -1.05
CA THR A 40 11.30 -0.40 -1.30
C THR A 40 11.57 -0.58 -2.78
N GLU A 41 12.02 0.49 -3.45
CA GLU A 41 12.33 0.48 -4.87
C GLU A 41 13.38 -0.61 -5.21
N GLY A 42 13.15 -1.34 -6.30
CA GLY A 42 13.93 -2.50 -6.74
C GLY A 42 13.67 -3.78 -5.95
N ALA A 43 12.88 -3.76 -4.87
CA ALA A 43 12.60 -4.95 -4.09
C ALA A 43 11.50 -5.80 -4.74
N ASN A 44 11.71 -7.11 -4.79
CA ASN A 44 10.69 -8.06 -5.19
C ASN A 44 9.71 -8.34 -4.06
N PHE A 45 8.47 -8.64 -4.42
CA PHE A 45 7.43 -8.98 -3.47
C PHE A 45 6.58 -10.14 -3.98
N ARG A 46 5.77 -10.71 -3.08
CA ARG A 46 4.86 -11.81 -3.35
C ARG A 46 3.52 -11.52 -2.70
N ILE A 47 2.44 -11.80 -3.42
CA ILE A 47 1.10 -11.84 -2.83
C ILE A 47 0.94 -13.23 -2.24
N MET A 48 0.61 -13.29 -0.96
CA MET A 48 0.48 -14.53 -0.21
C MET A 48 -0.92 -14.63 0.37
N TRP A 49 -1.46 -15.84 0.49
CA TRP A 49 -2.75 -16.04 1.13
C TRP A 49 -2.91 -17.44 1.73
N ARG A 50 -3.85 -17.54 2.66
CA ARG A 50 -4.30 -18.77 3.29
C ARG A 50 -5.80 -18.72 3.53
N ILE A 51 -6.43 -19.89 3.55
CA ILE A 51 -7.85 -20.05 3.88
C ILE A 51 -7.92 -21.00 5.08
N PRO A 52 -8.07 -20.47 6.30
CA PRO A 52 -7.94 -21.27 7.53
C PRO A 52 -9.10 -22.20 7.83
N TYR A 53 -10.21 -22.17 7.07
CA TYR A 53 -11.37 -23.02 7.33
C TYR A 53 -12.00 -23.56 6.05
N PHE A 54 -12.40 -24.83 6.11
CA PHE A 54 -13.13 -25.56 5.07
C PHE A 54 -14.29 -24.73 4.49
N ASN A 55 -14.25 -24.48 3.19
CA ASN A 55 -15.30 -23.75 2.49
C ASN A 55 -16.56 -24.64 2.35
N PRO A 56 -17.74 -24.22 2.84
CA PRO A 56 -19.00 -24.95 2.62
C PRO A 56 -19.40 -25.08 1.14
N LEU A 57 -18.79 -24.30 0.24
CA LEU A 57 -19.02 -24.36 -1.21
C LEU A 57 -18.20 -25.46 -1.92
N CYS A 58 -17.55 -26.37 -1.19
CA CYS A 58 -16.92 -27.56 -1.76
C CYS A 58 -17.95 -28.28 -2.67
N PRO A 59 -17.65 -28.51 -3.97
CA PRO A 59 -16.33 -28.68 -4.58
C PRO A 59 -15.71 -27.44 -5.27
N ALA A 60 -16.15 -26.22 -4.99
CA ALA A 60 -15.62 -25.01 -5.62
C ALA A 60 -14.11 -24.79 -5.37
N GLU A 61 -13.42 -24.34 -6.41
CA GLU A 61 -12.02 -23.91 -6.39
C GLU A 61 -11.93 -22.38 -6.30
N LEU A 62 -10.74 -21.88 -6.01
CA LEU A 62 -10.48 -20.44 -5.85
C LEU A 62 -9.53 -19.94 -6.93
N ALA A 63 -9.96 -18.97 -7.74
CA ALA A 63 -9.06 -18.23 -8.62
C ALA A 63 -8.59 -16.94 -7.93
N VAL A 64 -7.30 -16.66 -8.03
CA VAL A 64 -6.69 -15.41 -7.58
C VAL A 64 -6.22 -14.61 -8.78
N ARG A 65 -6.75 -13.39 -8.91
CA ARG A 65 -6.52 -12.48 -10.03
C ARG A 65 -5.82 -11.22 -9.52
N PRO A 66 -4.49 -11.13 -9.66
CA PRO A 66 -3.73 -9.96 -9.26
C PRO A 66 -3.84 -8.80 -10.26
N PHE A 67 -3.75 -7.58 -9.75
CA PHE A 67 -3.51 -6.37 -10.53
C PHE A 67 -2.42 -5.56 -9.85
N LEU A 68 -1.46 -5.06 -10.63
CA LEU A 68 -0.40 -4.17 -10.17
C LEU A 68 -0.58 -2.83 -10.87
N ASP A 69 -0.81 -1.76 -10.12
CA ASP A 69 -1.11 -0.43 -10.67
C ASP A 69 -2.28 -0.42 -11.67
N GLY A 70 -3.27 -1.30 -11.46
CA GLY A 70 -4.40 -1.48 -12.38
C GLY A 70 -4.12 -2.39 -13.59
N VAL A 71 -2.88 -2.82 -13.81
CA VAL A 71 -2.54 -3.77 -14.87
C VAL A 71 -2.78 -5.19 -14.37
N ARG A 72 -3.61 -5.95 -15.09
CA ARG A 72 -3.92 -7.34 -14.76
C ARG A 72 -2.70 -8.23 -14.97
N MET A 73 -2.28 -8.96 -13.95
CA MET A 73 -1.23 -9.99 -14.09
C MET A 73 -1.85 -11.38 -14.24
N GLY A 74 -0.98 -12.33 -14.59
CA GLY A 74 -1.30 -13.77 -14.59
C GLY A 74 -1.75 -14.22 -13.21
N GLY A 75 -2.91 -14.86 -13.16
CA GLY A 75 -3.49 -15.39 -11.92
C GLY A 75 -3.08 -16.83 -11.65
N THR A 76 -3.64 -17.40 -10.57
CA THR A 76 -3.53 -18.83 -10.28
C THR A 76 -4.90 -19.39 -9.88
N ILE A 77 -5.10 -20.68 -10.12
CA ILE A 77 -6.25 -21.42 -9.59
C ILE A 77 -5.74 -22.31 -8.48
N TRP A 78 -6.33 -22.15 -7.31
CA TRP A 78 -6.04 -22.91 -6.14
C TRP A 78 -7.09 -24.03 -6.01
N SER A 79 -6.62 -25.27 -6.15
CA SER A 79 -7.46 -26.46 -6.14
C SER A 79 -8.05 -26.77 -4.77
N THR A 80 -9.15 -27.52 -4.75
CA THR A 80 -9.78 -28.00 -3.51
C THR A 80 -8.79 -28.79 -2.64
N THR A 81 -7.88 -29.58 -3.22
CA THR A 81 -6.83 -30.28 -2.48
C THR A 81 -5.92 -29.33 -1.71
N ASN A 82 -5.47 -28.25 -2.36
CA ASN A 82 -4.62 -27.28 -1.69
C ASN A 82 -5.39 -26.54 -0.57
N LEU A 83 -6.71 -26.36 -0.71
CA LEU A 83 -7.56 -25.78 0.34
C LEU A 83 -7.71 -26.74 1.53
N LEU A 84 -7.89 -28.04 1.26
CA LEU A 84 -8.03 -29.08 2.29
C LEU A 84 -6.74 -29.26 3.12
N LEU A 85 -5.59 -29.05 2.50
CA LEU A 85 -4.28 -29.17 3.15
C LEU A 85 -3.81 -27.86 3.83
N GLU A 86 -4.66 -26.83 3.86
CA GLU A 86 -4.36 -25.52 4.46
C GLU A 86 -3.01 -24.94 3.99
N LEU A 87 -2.66 -25.17 2.73
CA LEU A 87 -1.40 -24.68 2.20
C LEU A 87 -1.39 -23.14 2.20
N VAL A 88 -0.21 -22.56 2.21
CA VAL A 88 -0.03 -21.14 1.88
C VAL A 88 0.26 -21.07 0.40
N GLY A 89 -0.49 -20.25 -0.32
CA GLY A 89 -0.25 -20.02 -1.73
C GLY A 89 0.29 -18.64 -1.96
N GLU A 90 0.88 -18.53 -3.12
CA GLU A 90 1.85 -17.52 -3.42
C GLU A 90 1.70 -17.11 -4.89
N LEU A 91 1.86 -15.81 -5.13
CA LEU A 91 1.97 -15.25 -6.46
C LEU A 91 2.98 -14.10 -6.45
N GLY A 92 4.16 -14.36 -6.99
CA GLY A 92 5.28 -13.41 -7.03
C GLY A 92 5.91 -13.23 -8.40
N ALA A 93 5.30 -13.76 -9.46
CA ALA A 93 5.83 -13.67 -10.81
C ALA A 93 4.75 -13.75 -11.87
N HIS A 94 5.04 -13.17 -13.03
CA HIS A 94 4.24 -13.28 -14.24
C HIS A 94 4.93 -14.17 -15.29
N PRO A 95 4.28 -15.22 -15.80
CA PRO A 95 4.81 -16.02 -16.91
C PRO A 95 5.00 -15.16 -18.17
N THR A 96 6.18 -15.21 -18.78
CA THR A 96 6.50 -14.46 -20.01
C THR A 96 6.86 -15.38 -21.18
N GLY A 97 6.86 -16.69 -20.94
CA GLY A 97 7.14 -17.73 -21.91
C GLY A 97 7.00 -19.12 -21.28
N PRO A 98 7.24 -20.20 -22.05
CA PRO A 98 7.07 -21.58 -21.59
C PRO A 98 7.88 -21.95 -20.34
N SER A 99 9.06 -21.34 -20.20
CA SER A 99 10.01 -21.60 -19.11
C SER A 99 10.59 -20.31 -18.52
N THR A 100 9.92 -19.18 -18.74
CA THR A 100 10.38 -17.87 -18.26
C THR A 100 9.28 -17.12 -17.53
N ALA A 101 9.67 -16.32 -16.55
CA ALA A 101 8.78 -15.42 -15.82
C ALA A 101 9.50 -14.14 -15.44
N ARG A 102 8.77 -13.05 -15.19
CA ARG A 102 9.30 -11.85 -14.53
C ARG A 102 8.77 -11.77 -13.11
N LEU A 103 9.64 -11.50 -12.15
CA LEU A 103 9.24 -11.35 -10.74
C LEU A 103 8.41 -10.08 -10.55
N TYR A 104 7.51 -10.07 -9.58
CA TYR A 104 6.87 -8.83 -9.14
C TYR A 104 7.90 -7.95 -8.42
N GLU A 105 7.90 -6.66 -8.72
CA GLU A 105 8.89 -5.71 -8.23
C GLU A 105 8.26 -4.34 -7.97
N PHE A 106 8.66 -3.71 -6.87
CA PHE A 106 8.42 -2.29 -6.66
C PHE A 106 9.43 -1.49 -7.47
N GLY A 107 8.96 -0.69 -8.41
CA GLY A 107 9.81 0.13 -9.27
C GLY A 107 9.53 1.62 -9.10
N LYS A 108 9.92 2.36 -10.14
CA LYS A 108 9.65 3.79 -10.28
C LYS A 108 9.00 4.06 -11.63
N ARG A 109 7.93 4.84 -11.64
CA ARG A 109 7.28 5.31 -12.86
C ARG A 109 8.10 6.42 -13.49
N VAL A 110 8.15 6.40 -14.82
CA VAL A 110 8.66 7.52 -15.59
C VAL A 110 7.56 8.59 -15.63
N LEU A 111 7.85 9.74 -15.05
CA LEU A 111 7.01 10.92 -15.15
C LEU A 111 7.59 11.86 -16.21
N THR A 112 6.72 12.61 -16.86
CA THR A 112 7.09 13.57 -17.90
C THR A 112 6.21 14.81 -17.80
N ASP A 113 6.74 15.97 -18.14
CA ASP A 113 6.03 17.24 -18.18
C ASP A 113 5.38 17.52 -19.53
N ARG A 114 5.77 16.78 -20.57
CA ARG A 114 5.28 16.94 -21.94
C ARG A 114 3.76 16.80 -22.04
N ASP A 115 3.14 17.70 -22.81
CA ASP A 115 1.69 17.74 -22.99
C ASP A 115 1.16 16.60 -23.90
N ASP A 116 2.04 15.87 -24.59
CA ASP A 116 1.72 14.66 -25.36
C ASP A 116 1.72 13.37 -24.51
N ALA A 117 2.07 13.47 -23.23
CA ALA A 117 2.11 12.34 -22.32
C ALA A 117 0.71 11.77 -22.00
N LEU A 118 0.67 10.52 -21.54
CA LEU A 118 -0.58 9.88 -21.18
C LEU A 118 -1.27 10.65 -20.04
N MET A 119 -2.47 11.16 -20.35
CA MET A 119 -3.40 11.70 -19.37
C MET A 119 -4.30 10.57 -18.88
N LEU A 120 -4.05 10.10 -17.66
CA LEU A 120 -4.85 9.06 -17.05
C LEU A 120 -6.21 9.60 -16.62
N SER A 121 -7.26 8.79 -16.79
CA SER A 121 -8.56 9.05 -16.19
C SER A 121 -8.50 8.92 -14.67
N ASN A 122 -9.47 9.51 -13.96
CA ASN A 122 -9.55 9.40 -12.50
C ASN A 122 -9.56 7.94 -12.02
N ALA A 123 -10.27 7.05 -12.73
CA ALA A 123 -10.32 5.63 -12.39
C ALA A 123 -8.94 4.96 -12.50
N GLN A 124 -8.13 5.32 -13.50
CA GLN A 124 -6.77 4.80 -13.64
C GLN A 124 -5.84 5.37 -12.58
N LEU A 125 -6.02 6.64 -12.20
CA LEU A 125 -5.26 7.26 -11.11
C LEU A 125 -5.53 6.59 -9.76
N ASP A 126 -6.77 6.19 -9.49
CA ASP A 126 -7.14 5.50 -8.26
C ASP A 126 -6.53 4.09 -8.14
N CYS A 127 -6.20 3.47 -9.28
CA CYS A 127 -5.49 2.19 -9.35
C CYS A 127 -3.98 2.32 -9.18
N LEU A 128 -3.40 3.52 -9.35
CA LEU A 128 -1.98 3.71 -9.12
C LEU A 128 -1.63 3.50 -7.64
N ASN A 129 -0.45 2.95 -7.41
CA ASN A 129 0.08 2.69 -6.08
C ASN A 129 -0.74 1.65 -5.33
N THR A 130 -1.31 0.69 -6.07
CA THR A 130 -2.08 -0.41 -5.53
C THR A 130 -1.58 -1.75 -6.04
N ILE A 131 -1.56 -2.74 -5.14
CA ILE A 131 -1.51 -4.16 -5.46
C ILE A 131 -2.89 -4.71 -5.09
N VAL A 132 -3.63 -5.20 -6.07
CA VAL A 132 -4.97 -5.74 -5.85
C VAL A 132 -4.93 -7.24 -6.02
N ALA A 133 -5.46 -7.98 -5.04
CA ALA A 133 -5.68 -9.42 -5.14
C ALA A 133 -7.19 -9.71 -5.10
N SER A 134 -7.76 -10.11 -6.23
CA SER A 134 -9.17 -10.46 -6.36
C SER A 134 -9.36 -11.98 -6.30
N PHE A 135 -10.14 -12.43 -5.32
CA PHE A 135 -10.41 -13.82 -5.01
C PHE A 135 -11.81 -14.20 -5.50
N VAL A 136 -11.88 -15.17 -6.40
CA VAL A 136 -13.12 -15.56 -7.08
C VAL A 136 -13.36 -17.06 -6.91
N TRP A 137 -14.52 -17.42 -6.36
CA TRP A 137 -14.96 -18.81 -6.25
C TRP A 137 -15.57 -19.31 -7.57
N GLY A 138 -15.26 -20.55 -7.93
CA GLY A 138 -15.64 -21.08 -9.23
C GLY A 138 -15.14 -22.49 -9.50
N PHE A 139 -15.16 -22.88 -10.76
CA PHE A 139 -14.72 -24.18 -11.23
C PHE A 139 -13.72 -24.03 -12.37
N ARG A 140 -12.59 -24.73 -12.26
CA ARG A 140 -11.65 -24.90 -13.36
C ARG A 140 -12.31 -25.68 -14.49
N GLY A 141 -12.14 -25.16 -15.69
CA GLY A 141 -12.51 -25.83 -16.92
C GLY A 141 -11.35 -26.61 -17.52
N MET A 142 -11.35 -26.70 -18.85
CA MET A 142 -10.34 -27.44 -19.60
C MET A 142 -8.97 -26.74 -19.58
N PRO A 143 -7.86 -27.49 -19.71
CA PRO A 143 -6.56 -26.92 -20.03
C PRO A 143 -6.66 -26.04 -21.28
N GLN A 144 -5.97 -24.92 -21.27
CA GLN A 144 -5.86 -24.02 -22.41
C GLN A 144 -4.41 -23.92 -22.86
N LEU A 145 -4.22 -23.52 -24.13
CA LEU A 145 -2.89 -23.12 -24.57
C LEU A 145 -2.51 -21.85 -23.81
N SER A 146 -1.31 -21.82 -23.24
CA SER A 146 -0.83 -20.64 -22.54
C SER A 146 -0.47 -19.56 -23.55
N GLU A 147 -1.24 -18.47 -23.54
CA GLU A 147 -0.84 -17.23 -24.19
C GLU A 147 0.10 -16.49 -23.26
N TYR A 148 1.36 -16.35 -23.66
CA TYR A 148 2.36 -15.57 -22.92
C TYR A 148 2.36 -14.16 -23.48
N MET A 149 1.77 -13.23 -22.76
CA MET A 149 1.84 -11.81 -23.09
C MET A 149 2.56 -11.08 -21.97
N ASN A 150 3.54 -10.26 -22.34
CA ASN A 150 4.04 -9.27 -21.39
C ASN A 150 2.96 -8.20 -21.23
N PRO A 151 2.45 -7.96 -20.00
CA PRO A 151 1.54 -6.86 -19.74
C PRO A 151 2.22 -5.56 -20.17
N GLY A 152 1.47 -4.69 -20.83
CA GLY A 152 1.99 -3.39 -21.26
C GLY A 152 2.51 -2.63 -20.04
N GLU A 153 3.75 -2.15 -20.13
CA GLU A 153 4.27 -1.18 -19.17
C GLU A 153 3.59 0.17 -19.45
N PHE A 154 3.21 0.92 -18.40
CA PHE A 154 2.64 2.25 -18.61
C PHE A 154 3.66 3.13 -19.34
N ALA A 155 3.21 3.81 -20.40
CA ALA A 155 4.01 4.87 -21.00
C ALA A 155 4.21 6.01 -19.99
N PRO A 156 5.21 6.90 -20.21
CA PRO A 156 5.44 8.03 -19.33
C PRO A 156 4.14 8.81 -19.02
N ILE A 157 3.85 8.98 -17.74
CA ILE A 157 2.62 9.63 -17.26
C ILE A 157 2.91 11.12 -17.06
N ASN A 158 1.96 11.98 -17.40
CA ASN A 158 2.12 13.41 -17.14
C ASN A 158 2.23 13.70 -15.64
N GLU A 159 3.25 14.45 -15.22
CA GLU A 159 3.47 14.86 -13.83
C GLU A 159 2.24 15.54 -13.21
N LYS A 160 1.46 16.28 -14.01
CA LYS A 160 0.27 16.98 -13.57
C LYS A 160 -0.83 16.02 -13.07
N SER A 161 -0.82 14.77 -13.52
CA SER A 161 -1.79 13.75 -13.13
C SER A 161 -1.44 13.06 -11.80
N VAL A 162 -0.17 13.12 -11.35
CA VAL A 162 0.33 12.42 -10.15
C VAL A 162 0.53 13.35 -8.95
N LYS A 163 0.03 14.61 -9.02
CA LYS A 163 0.30 15.69 -8.06
C LYS A 163 0.12 15.36 -6.57
N HIS A 164 -0.67 14.34 -6.21
CA HIS A 164 -0.92 13.94 -4.82
C HIS A 164 -0.37 12.55 -4.47
N GLY A 165 0.23 11.84 -5.42
CA GLY A 165 0.83 10.52 -5.26
C GLY A 165 2.33 10.55 -5.06
N HIS A 166 2.95 9.37 -5.08
CA HIS A 166 4.40 9.23 -5.24
C HIS A 166 4.71 8.50 -6.54
N SER A 167 5.93 8.61 -7.04
CA SER A 167 6.36 8.02 -8.32
C SER A 167 6.66 6.52 -8.26
N GLY A 168 6.34 5.82 -7.17
CA GLY A 168 6.62 4.39 -7.06
C GLY A 168 5.71 3.59 -7.98
N SER A 169 6.16 2.48 -8.55
CA SER A 169 5.33 1.54 -9.33
C SER A 169 5.35 0.14 -8.74
N ALA A 170 4.36 -0.67 -9.08
CA ALA A 170 4.38 -2.10 -8.90
C ALA A 170 4.25 -2.72 -10.29
N GLY A 171 5.20 -3.56 -10.66
CA GLY A 171 5.26 -4.11 -12.01
C GLY A 171 6.13 -5.34 -12.08
N LEU A 172 6.71 -5.55 -13.26
CA LEU A 172 7.53 -6.72 -13.57
C LEU A 172 9.01 -6.35 -13.53
N GLY A 173 9.76 -7.02 -12.66
CA GLY A 173 11.20 -6.91 -12.54
C GLY A 173 11.94 -7.82 -13.53
N LYS A 174 13.06 -8.37 -13.06
CA LYS A 174 13.96 -9.22 -13.85
C LYS A 174 13.30 -10.52 -14.31
N ALA A 175 13.68 -10.96 -15.51
CA ALA A 175 13.32 -12.27 -16.04
C ALA A 175 14.12 -13.38 -15.34
N ILE A 176 13.44 -14.49 -15.05
CA ILE A 176 13.98 -15.70 -14.44
C ILE A 176 13.54 -16.93 -15.24
N ALA A 177 14.32 -18.00 -15.16
CA ALA A 177 13.86 -19.31 -15.59
C ALA A 177 12.85 -19.85 -14.58
N ARG A 178 11.66 -20.22 -15.04
CA ARG A 178 10.59 -20.79 -14.21
C ARG A 178 9.70 -21.66 -15.07
N HIS A 179 9.56 -22.93 -14.71
CA HIS A 179 8.58 -23.81 -15.33
C HIS A 179 7.20 -23.50 -14.79
N HIS A 180 6.22 -23.49 -15.69
CA HIS A 180 4.83 -23.25 -15.37
C HIS A 180 4.01 -24.49 -15.73
N GLY A 181 2.99 -24.77 -14.93
CA GLY A 181 1.98 -25.76 -15.29
C GLY A 181 1.10 -25.27 -16.44
N PRO A 182 0.21 -26.13 -16.95
CA PRO A 182 -0.80 -25.73 -17.91
C PRO A 182 -1.69 -24.61 -17.36
N THR A 183 -2.13 -23.71 -18.24
CA THR A 183 -3.19 -22.75 -17.93
C THR A 183 -4.54 -23.43 -18.06
N TYR A 184 -5.54 -22.92 -17.35
CA TYR A 184 -6.89 -23.45 -17.41
C TYR A 184 -7.90 -22.30 -17.51
N SER A 185 -9.02 -22.57 -18.17
CA SER A 185 -10.18 -21.70 -18.06
C SER A 185 -10.79 -21.77 -16.66
N PHE A 186 -11.48 -20.72 -16.25
CA PHE A 186 -12.13 -20.67 -14.94
C PHE A 186 -13.51 -20.02 -15.05
N HIS A 187 -14.52 -20.71 -14.54
CA HIS A 187 -15.90 -20.27 -14.55
C HIS A 187 -16.30 -19.89 -13.13
N SER A 188 -16.56 -18.60 -12.89
CA SER A 188 -17.01 -18.11 -11.59
C SER A 188 -18.42 -18.59 -11.29
N ILE A 189 -18.72 -18.87 -10.02
CA ILE A 189 -20.08 -19.17 -9.57
C ILE A 189 -20.92 -17.89 -9.68
N ALA A 190 -22.05 -17.98 -10.38
CA ALA A 190 -22.98 -16.86 -10.54
C ALA A 190 -23.53 -16.40 -9.17
N GLY A 191 -23.63 -15.08 -8.98
CA GLY A 191 -24.14 -14.47 -7.74
C GLY A 191 -23.12 -14.33 -6.61
N LEU A 192 -21.90 -14.87 -6.74
CA LEU A 192 -20.82 -14.64 -5.78
C LEU A 192 -19.94 -13.47 -6.23
N ASN A 193 -19.88 -12.44 -5.39
CA ASN A 193 -18.99 -11.31 -5.62
C ASN A 193 -17.54 -11.68 -5.27
N PRO A 194 -16.55 -11.24 -6.07
CA PRO A 194 -15.15 -11.40 -5.72
C PRO A 194 -14.82 -10.71 -4.39
N ILE A 195 -14.02 -11.38 -3.57
CA ILE A 195 -13.41 -10.78 -2.36
C ILE A 195 -12.12 -10.11 -2.80
N THR A 196 -11.93 -8.83 -2.48
CA THR A 196 -10.81 -8.04 -3.01
C THR A 196 -9.99 -7.46 -1.88
N PHE A 197 -8.68 -7.73 -1.91
CA PHE A 197 -7.71 -7.12 -1.02
C PHE A 197 -6.94 -6.06 -1.82
N ILE A 198 -6.88 -4.84 -1.28
CA ILE A 198 -6.20 -3.70 -1.90
C ILE A 198 -5.06 -3.29 -0.98
N PHE A 199 -3.84 -3.58 -1.39
CA PHE A 199 -2.64 -3.14 -0.69
C PHE A 199 -2.14 -1.86 -1.36
N ARG A 200 -2.43 -0.71 -0.75
CA ARG A 200 -1.80 0.54 -1.15
C ARG A 200 -0.35 0.51 -0.69
N TYR A 201 0.58 0.88 -1.55
CA TYR A 201 2.00 0.84 -1.20
C TYR A 201 2.64 2.21 -1.41
N ALA A 202 3.56 2.58 -0.51
CA ALA A 202 4.38 3.78 -0.66
C ALA A 202 5.72 3.64 0.07
N PRO A 203 6.73 4.46 -0.24
CA PRO A 203 7.97 4.50 0.54
C PRO A 203 7.69 4.82 2.01
N ARG A 204 8.48 4.24 2.92
CA ARG A 204 8.32 4.42 4.37
C ARG A 204 8.24 5.90 4.77
N ASP A 205 9.16 6.72 4.27
CA ASP A 205 9.22 8.15 4.61
C ASP A 205 7.96 8.91 4.15
N TRP A 206 7.39 8.51 3.01
CA TRP A 206 6.15 9.09 2.51
C TRP A 206 4.96 8.70 3.39
N LEU A 207 4.90 7.45 3.86
CA LEU A 207 3.87 6.99 4.79
C LEU A 207 3.98 7.70 6.15
N GLN A 208 5.20 7.92 6.64
CA GLN A 208 5.47 8.66 7.88
C GLN A 208 5.05 10.12 7.76
N ALA A 209 5.39 10.77 6.64
CA ALA A 209 5.02 12.16 6.37
C ALA A 209 3.49 12.40 6.32
N ARG A 210 2.70 11.34 6.16
CA ARG A 210 1.23 11.37 6.17
C ARG A 210 0.61 10.78 7.43
N ASP A 211 1.43 10.52 8.44
CA ASP A 211 1.01 9.93 9.72
C ASP A 211 0.26 8.59 9.56
N ILE A 212 0.53 7.85 8.47
CA ILE A 212 -0.03 6.51 8.24
C ILE A 212 0.70 5.48 9.10
N ILE A 213 2.02 5.67 9.25
CA ILE A 213 2.88 4.81 10.07
C ILE A 213 3.64 5.66 11.08
N PRO A 214 3.93 5.12 12.28
CA PRO A 214 4.65 5.88 13.29
C PRO A 214 6.08 6.20 12.84
N TYR A 215 6.56 7.36 13.27
CA TYR A 215 7.99 7.66 13.22
C TYR A 215 8.73 6.71 14.16
N SER A 216 9.68 5.97 13.62
CA SER A 216 10.67 5.28 14.44
C SER A 216 11.41 6.33 15.25
N PRO A 217 11.53 6.18 16.59
CA PRO A 217 12.30 7.11 17.40
C PRO A 217 13.72 7.16 16.83
N ARG A 218 14.15 8.35 16.39
CA ARG A 218 15.55 8.55 16.03
C ARG A 218 16.34 8.22 17.30
N PRO A 219 17.31 7.29 17.28
CA PRO A 219 18.18 7.12 18.45
C PRO A 219 18.71 8.51 18.79
N SER A 220 18.47 8.95 20.03
CA SER A 220 18.92 10.27 20.44
C SER A 220 20.42 10.34 20.12
N PRO A 221 20.92 11.47 19.57
CA PRO A 221 22.35 11.62 19.42
C PRO A 221 22.92 11.45 20.82
N GLN A 222 23.58 10.30 21.05
CA GLN A 222 24.42 10.14 22.22
C GLN A 222 25.33 11.37 22.23
N PRO A 223 25.43 12.11 23.34
CA PRO A 223 26.40 13.18 23.43
C PRO A 223 27.75 12.54 23.15
N GLN A 224 28.27 12.75 21.94
CA GLN A 224 29.67 12.52 21.66
C GLN A 224 30.38 13.48 22.58
N VAL A 225 30.84 12.94 23.71
CA VAL A 225 31.83 13.57 24.56
C VAL A 225 33.02 13.78 23.64
N LYS A 226 33.09 14.95 23.01
CA LYS A 226 34.29 15.40 22.32
C LYS A 226 35.40 15.25 23.37
N PRO A 227 36.44 14.44 23.14
CA PRO A 227 37.57 14.42 24.06
C PRO A 227 38.08 15.86 24.15
N LYS A 228 37.95 16.45 25.35
CA LYS A 228 38.53 17.74 25.69
C LYS A 228 40.01 17.62 25.36
N ARG A 229 40.44 18.30 24.30
CA ARG A 229 41.85 18.46 23.96
C ARG A 229 42.55 19.02 25.19
N GLN A 230 43.35 18.18 25.86
CA GLN A 230 44.19 18.58 26.96
C GLN A 230 45.20 19.60 26.41
N ARG A 231 45.03 20.87 26.79
CA ARG A 231 46.02 21.91 26.56
C ARG A 231 47.16 21.64 27.54
N SER A 232 48.31 21.26 27.01
CA SER A 232 49.56 21.25 27.78
C SER A 232 49.82 22.65 28.32
N PHE A 233 49.90 22.76 29.64
CA PHE A 233 50.37 23.94 30.35
C PHE A 233 51.86 24.14 30.04
N SER A 234 52.21 25.28 29.45
CA SER A 234 53.50 25.92 29.66
C SER A 234 53.20 27.26 30.33
N SER A 235 53.71 27.41 31.56
CA SER A 235 53.70 28.66 32.31
C SER A 235 54.56 29.68 31.58
N ASP A 236 54.03 30.87 31.34
CA ASP A 236 54.77 32.12 31.54
C ASP A 236 53.80 33.31 31.70
N VAL A 237 54.20 34.17 32.61
CA VAL A 237 53.54 35.28 33.30
C VAL A 237 53.27 36.45 32.35
N ILE A 238 52.17 37.20 32.56
CA ILE A 238 52.14 38.68 32.67
C ILE A 238 50.79 39.11 33.27
N ASP A 239 50.94 39.94 34.29
CA ASP A 239 49.97 40.66 35.11
C ASP A 239 49.34 41.83 34.33
N ASN A 240 48.09 42.19 34.66
CA ASN A 240 47.53 43.53 34.50
C ASN A 240 46.11 43.58 35.08
N ASP A 241 46.06 44.08 36.31
CA ASP A 241 45.19 45.15 36.80
C ASP A 241 43.73 45.26 36.31
N ASP A 242 42.86 45.04 37.30
CA ASP A 242 41.96 46.05 37.86
C ASP A 242 40.83 46.60 36.96
N LEU A 243 39.59 46.28 37.33
CA LEU A 243 38.56 47.28 37.63
C LEU A 243 37.28 46.62 38.16
N HIS A 244 36.93 47.04 39.38
CA HIS A 244 35.64 46.84 40.04
C HIS A 244 34.47 47.40 39.22
N THR A 245 33.34 46.70 39.23
CA THR A 245 32.05 47.32 39.56
C THR A 245 31.04 46.27 40.01
N ASP A 246 30.62 46.40 41.27
CA ASP A 246 29.40 45.81 41.83
C ASP A 246 28.17 46.38 41.09
N ASP A 247 27.13 45.58 40.85
CA ASP A 247 25.85 45.85 41.52
C ASP A 247 24.86 44.66 41.47
N GLU A 248 24.35 44.38 42.67
CA GLU A 248 23.14 43.68 43.13
C GLU A 248 21.98 43.52 42.13
N GLY A 249 21.34 42.34 42.06
CA GLY A 249 20.09 42.04 42.79
C GLY A 249 18.91 41.97 41.80
N VAL A 250 17.97 41.03 41.79
CA VAL A 250 16.98 40.71 42.81
C VAL A 250 16.20 39.44 42.41
N VAL A 251 15.78 38.72 43.44
CA VAL A 251 15.04 37.44 43.53
C VAL A 251 13.52 37.59 43.27
N ALA A 252 12.87 36.46 42.90
CA ALA A 252 11.52 36.00 43.31
C ALA A 252 10.58 35.63 42.14
N ARG A 253 10.28 34.34 41.89
CA ARG A 253 9.22 33.50 42.50
C ARG A 253 7.79 34.09 42.43
N LYS A 254 6.88 33.43 41.68
CA LYS A 254 5.58 32.96 42.19
C LYS A 254 4.84 32.04 41.20
N HIS A 255 4.40 30.89 41.73
CA HIS A 255 3.36 30.00 41.19
C HIS A 255 1.98 30.66 41.26
N GLN A 256 1.03 30.30 40.38
CA GLN A 256 -0.22 29.64 40.78
C GLN A 256 -1.13 29.22 39.61
N ILE A 257 -1.77 28.08 39.84
CA ILE A 257 -2.80 27.39 39.06
C ILE A 257 -4.18 27.97 39.44
N SER A 258 -5.11 28.05 38.48
CA SER A 258 -6.54 27.88 38.76
C SER A 258 -7.31 27.38 37.52
N ILE A 259 -8.02 26.28 37.72
CA ILE A 259 -9.03 25.67 36.86
C ILE A 259 -10.39 26.29 37.21
N GLN A 260 -11.24 26.61 36.23
CA GLN A 260 -12.71 26.47 36.32
C GLN A 260 -13.43 26.74 34.96
N ILE A 261 -14.23 25.77 34.55
CA ILE A 261 -15.37 25.75 33.58
C ILE A 261 -16.63 25.53 34.47
N PRO A 262 -17.94 25.64 34.09
CA PRO A 262 -18.63 25.97 32.82
C PRO A 262 -19.78 27.00 32.94
N THR A 263 -20.36 27.37 31.79
CA THR A 263 -21.81 27.50 31.44
C THR A 263 -21.91 28.50 30.28
N SER A 264 -22.86 28.51 29.35
CA SER A 264 -23.96 27.66 28.92
C SER A 264 -24.46 28.25 27.58
N ILE A 265 -25.47 27.60 26.97
CA ILE A 265 -26.43 28.15 25.98
C ILE A 265 -26.06 27.98 24.49
N ALA A 266 -26.63 26.92 23.92
CA ALA A 266 -27.14 26.91 22.55
C ALA A 266 -28.42 27.76 22.47
N PRO A 267 -28.78 28.34 21.30
CA PRO A 267 -29.83 27.65 20.55
C PRO A 267 -29.78 27.79 19.01
N ARG A 268 -30.14 26.67 18.37
CA ARG A 268 -31.16 26.50 17.31
C ARG A 268 -31.04 27.21 15.94
N LYS A 269 -31.05 26.32 14.94
CA LYS A 269 -31.91 26.26 13.73
C LYS A 269 -31.59 27.20 12.57
N ARG A 270 -31.31 26.60 11.40
CA ARG A 270 -32.26 26.62 10.26
C ARG A 270 -31.96 25.54 9.22
N LYS A 271 -32.98 24.71 8.98
CA LYS A 271 -33.14 23.83 7.82
C LYS A 271 -33.32 24.68 6.57
N ARG A 272 -32.80 24.23 5.43
CA ARG A 272 -33.41 24.52 4.13
C ARG A 272 -33.40 23.25 3.27
N THR A 273 -34.60 22.75 3.04
CA THR A 273 -34.94 21.68 2.10
C THR A 273 -35.25 22.35 0.75
N VAL A 274 -34.77 21.80 -0.36
CA VAL A 274 -35.35 22.02 -1.70
C VAL A 274 -35.50 20.65 -2.37
N LYS A 275 -36.75 20.36 -2.78
CA LYS A 275 -37.22 19.24 -3.63
C LYS A 275 -36.84 19.55 -5.09
N ARG A 276 -36.27 18.59 -5.83
CA ARG A 276 -36.90 17.61 -6.75
C ARG A 276 -36.93 18.15 -8.20
N GLU A 277 -36.30 17.42 -9.12
CA GLU A 277 -36.97 16.97 -10.34
C GLU A 277 -36.25 15.76 -10.95
N GLU A 278 -37.04 14.72 -11.19
CA GLU A 278 -36.73 13.51 -11.96
C GLU A 278 -36.87 13.84 -13.45
N ALA A 279 -36.02 13.24 -14.28
CA ALA A 279 -36.32 13.03 -15.69
C ALA A 279 -35.82 11.64 -16.08
N ASP A 280 -36.78 10.73 -16.24
CA ASP A 280 -36.66 9.46 -16.95
C ASP A 280 -36.23 9.71 -18.40
N VAL A 281 -35.21 8.98 -18.87
CA VAL A 281 -35.09 8.64 -20.30
C VAL A 281 -34.73 7.17 -20.41
N LYS A 282 -35.73 6.41 -20.83
CA LYS A 282 -35.68 5.03 -21.30
C LYS A 282 -35.04 5.02 -22.69
N ILE A 283 -33.94 4.30 -22.89
CA ILE A 283 -33.50 3.86 -24.23
C ILE A 283 -33.28 2.35 -24.16
N GLU A 284 -34.28 1.63 -24.64
CA GLU A 284 -34.13 0.29 -25.22
C GLU A 284 -33.63 0.48 -26.66
N ALA A 285 -32.55 -0.20 -27.03
CA ALA A 285 -32.28 -0.56 -28.41
C ALA A 285 -31.41 -1.82 -28.43
N GLU A 286 -32.08 -2.93 -28.74
CA GLU A 286 -31.50 -4.17 -29.26
C GLU A 286 -30.67 -3.86 -30.52
N CYS A 287 -29.54 -4.55 -30.67
CA CYS A 287 -28.94 -4.84 -31.97
C CYS A 287 -28.43 -6.29 -31.91
N GLU A 288 -28.78 -7.01 -32.97
CA GLU A 288 -28.54 -8.43 -33.29
C GLU A 288 -27.13 -8.96 -32.98
#